data_AF-A0A1E4EQ16-F1
#
_entry.id   AF-A0A1E4EQ16-F1
#
_cell.length_a   1.000
_cell.length_b   1.000
_cell.length_c   1.000
_cell.angle_alpha   90.00
_cell.angle_beta   90.00
_cell.angle_gamma   90.00
#
_symmetry.space_group_name_H-M   'P 1'
#
loop_
_entity.id
_entity.type
_entity.pdbx_description
1 polymer ?
#
loop_
_entity_poly.entity_id
_entity_poly.type
_entity_poly.pdbx_seq_one_letter_code
_entity_poly.pdbx_strand_id
1 'polypeptide(L)'
;MLPESWYQSHREFFAEARPGWTHQQLIEVAAVALREEGPGALERLRRQLQAIGPGYHETMTCCWLQLVELARAEQLSAEQTSRRLGFSQLPFAFYSPERLRSPEAAVSLLVPDLRPVDLPPELPAGLSETLVAFQSRKLAKEDWTHDCHLRVAAAVYLLLGQPGMHVMSVGIQRLNEAHGVPLTPTGGYHETLTRLWFQLVGLAVENSRLAHEPGCPERMRHMLQKLQDKTLPLRFYSRDRIMSWEARTGWLEPDLGPVDLV
;
A
#
# COMPACT_ATOMS: atom_id res chain seq x y z
N MET A 1 -5.94 15.26 3.46
CA MET A 1 -4.95 14.37 4.11
C MET A 1 -5.57 13.76 5.36
N LEU A 2 -5.11 12.57 5.76
CA LEU A 2 -5.59 11.92 6.98
C LEU A 2 -4.97 12.59 8.22
N PRO A 3 -5.56 12.46 9.43
CA PRO A 3 -4.99 13.00 10.67
C PRO A 3 -3.68 12.33 11.07
N GLU A 4 -2.81 13.02 11.82
CA GLU A 4 -1.51 12.48 12.27
C GLU A 4 -1.66 11.17 13.09
N SER A 5 -2.71 11.07 13.90
CA SER A 5 -3.01 9.89 14.70
C SER A 5 -3.16 8.61 13.87
N TRP A 6 -3.70 8.74 12.64
CA TRP A 6 -3.85 7.63 11.70
C TRP A 6 -2.49 7.06 11.28
N TYR A 7 -1.55 7.95 10.94
CA TYR A 7 -0.21 7.56 10.50
C TYR A 7 0.54 6.84 11.61
N GLN A 8 0.46 7.35 12.84
CA GLN A 8 1.11 6.72 13.99
C GLN A 8 0.52 5.32 14.27
N SER A 9 -0.81 5.20 14.24
CA SER A 9 -1.49 3.92 14.43
C SER A 9 -1.02 2.88 13.40
N HIS A 10 -0.93 3.24 12.12
CA HIS A 10 -0.44 2.32 11.10
C HIS A 10 1.04 1.91 11.30
N ARG A 11 1.94 2.82 11.69
CA ARG A 11 3.37 2.49 11.91
C ARG A 11 3.55 1.39 12.93
N GLU A 12 2.94 1.61 14.08
CA GLU A 12 3.05 0.75 15.25
C GLU A 12 2.49 -0.65 14.93
N PHE A 13 1.42 -0.76 14.15
CA PHE A 13 0.78 -2.03 13.79
C PHE A 13 1.74 -3.00 13.07
N PHE A 14 2.65 -2.45 12.26
CA PHE A 14 3.64 -3.20 11.49
C PHE A 14 5.06 -3.18 12.07
N ALA A 15 5.28 -2.41 13.15
CA ALA A 15 6.53 -2.51 13.91
C ALA A 15 6.51 -3.75 14.82
N GLU A 16 5.32 -4.18 15.23
CA GLU A 16 5.13 -5.37 16.04
C GLU A 16 5.39 -6.66 15.24
N ALA A 17 6.33 -7.47 15.71
CA ALA A 17 6.54 -8.81 15.19
C ALA A 17 5.30 -9.65 15.49
N ARG A 18 4.59 -10.10 14.46
CA ARG A 18 3.48 -11.04 14.60
C ARG A 18 4.01 -12.45 14.39
N PRO A 19 3.95 -13.34 15.39
CA PRO A 19 4.20 -14.76 15.15
C PRO A 19 3.17 -15.29 14.13
N GLY A 20 3.39 -16.47 13.56
CA GLY A 20 2.40 -17.13 12.69
C GLY A 20 2.64 -17.00 11.19
N TRP A 21 1.56 -17.05 10.43
CA TRP A 21 1.55 -17.22 8.97
C TRP A 21 1.72 -15.91 8.22
N THR A 22 2.43 -15.93 7.10
CA THR A 22 2.41 -14.81 6.15
C THR A 22 1.09 -14.82 5.36
N HIS A 23 0.69 -13.66 4.83
CA HIS A 23 -0.48 -13.58 3.95
C HIS A 23 -0.30 -14.43 2.69
N GLN A 24 0.93 -14.57 2.17
CA GLN A 24 1.22 -15.43 1.03
C GLN A 24 0.93 -16.91 1.34
N GLN A 25 1.41 -17.42 2.48
CA GLN A 25 1.13 -18.79 2.89
C GLN A 25 -0.38 -19.01 3.10
N LEU A 26 -1.08 -18.02 3.66
CA LEU A 26 -2.54 -18.08 3.81
C LEU A 26 -3.26 -18.15 2.45
N ILE A 27 -2.86 -17.32 1.49
CA ILE A 27 -3.42 -17.31 0.13
C ILE A 27 -3.21 -18.68 -0.55
N GLU A 28 -2.00 -19.24 -0.45
CA GLU A 28 -1.66 -20.53 -1.05
C GLU A 28 -2.52 -21.68 -0.47
N VAL A 29 -2.61 -21.77 0.85
CA VAL A 29 -3.41 -22.80 1.54
C VAL A 29 -4.90 -22.62 1.25
N ALA A 30 -5.41 -21.39 1.27
CA ALA A 30 -6.81 -21.11 0.94
C ALA A 30 -7.15 -21.48 -0.52
N ALA A 31 -6.24 -21.22 -1.45
CA ALA A 31 -6.40 -21.59 -2.84
C ALA A 31 -6.42 -23.12 -3.04
N VAL A 32 -5.62 -23.87 -2.28
CA VAL A 32 -5.67 -25.35 -2.27
C VAL A 32 -7.03 -25.83 -1.72
N ALA A 33 -7.43 -25.33 -0.55
CA ALA A 33 -8.68 -25.75 0.11
C ALA A 33 -9.91 -25.53 -0.78
N LEU A 34 -9.97 -24.42 -1.52
CA LEU A 34 -11.05 -24.12 -2.46
C LEU A 34 -11.09 -25.04 -3.69
N ARG A 35 -9.95 -25.60 -4.13
CA ARG A 35 -9.90 -26.54 -5.24
C ARG A 35 -10.34 -27.94 -4.83
N GLU A 36 -10.01 -28.35 -3.61
CA GLU A 36 -10.11 -29.74 -3.18
C GLU A 36 -11.38 -30.05 -2.38
N GLU A 37 -11.93 -29.09 -1.62
CA GLU A 37 -12.89 -29.43 -0.56
C GLU A 37 -14.31 -28.84 -0.68
N GLY A 38 -14.66 -28.24 -1.82
CA GLY A 38 -16.03 -27.78 -2.11
C GLY A 38 -16.58 -26.72 -1.14
N PRO A 39 -17.92 -26.59 -0.99
CA PRO A 39 -18.53 -25.58 -0.13
C PRO A 39 -18.06 -25.63 1.34
N GLY A 40 -17.81 -24.48 1.94
CA GLY A 40 -17.39 -24.35 3.34
C GLY A 40 -15.91 -24.64 3.62
N ALA A 41 -15.08 -24.84 2.59
CA ALA A 41 -13.63 -25.04 2.73
C ALA A 41 -12.95 -23.91 3.51
N LEU A 42 -13.26 -22.65 3.19
CA LEU A 42 -12.66 -21.50 3.87
C LEU A 42 -13.08 -21.39 5.34
N GLU A 43 -14.30 -21.79 5.69
CA GLU A 43 -14.76 -21.82 7.08
C GLU A 43 -14.08 -22.93 7.89
N ARG A 44 -13.79 -24.08 7.27
CA ARG A 44 -12.96 -25.12 7.91
C ARG A 44 -11.53 -24.65 8.11
N LEU A 45 -10.92 -24.07 7.07
CA LEU A 45 -9.58 -23.51 7.16
C LEU A 45 -9.47 -22.43 8.24
N ARG A 46 -10.42 -21.49 8.29
CA ARG A 46 -10.52 -20.47 9.33
C ARG A 46 -10.51 -21.08 10.73
N ARG A 47 -11.35 -22.08 10.99
CA ARG A 47 -11.40 -22.77 12.30
C ARG A 47 -10.09 -23.49 12.64
N GLN A 48 -9.43 -24.09 11.66
CA GLN A 48 -8.10 -24.71 11.86
C GLN A 48 -7.04 -23.66 12.19
N LEU A 49 -7.00 -22.54 11.47
CA LEU A 49 -6.07 -21.44 11.72
C LEU A 49 -6.29 -20.83 13.11
N GLN A 50 -7.55 -20.65 13.51
CA GLN A 50 -7.91 -20.16 14.84
C GLN A 50 -7.43 -21.11 15.94
N ALA A 51 -7.54 -22.42 15.73
CA ALA A 51 -7.09 -23.44 16.68
C ALA A 51 -5.57 -23.52 16.83
N ILE A 52 -4.79 -23.12 15.82
CA ILE A 52 -3.31 -23.08 15.90
C ILE A 52 -2.88 -22.04 16.94
N GLY A 53 -3.54 -20.87 17.01
CA GLY A 53 -3.39 -19.88 18.07
C GLY A 53 -2.40 -18.73 17.76
N PRO A 54 -1.07 -18.93 17.89
CA PRO A 54 -0.10 -17.84 17.72
C PRO A 54 -0.18 -17.17 16.35
N GLY A 55 -0.33 -15.85 16.35
CA GLY A 55 -0.38 -15.05 15.12
C GLY A 55 -1.73 -14.94 14.45
N TYR A 56 -2.74 -15.65 14.96
CA TYR A 56 -4.08 -15.57 14.42
C TYR A 56 -4.69 -14.20 14.71
N HIS A 57 -5.35 -13.64 13.69
CA HIS A 57 -6.06 -12.38 13.80
C HIS A 57 -7.35 -12.46 12.98
N GLU A 58 -8.48 -12.61 13.65
CA GLU A 58 -9.77 -12.96 13.06
C GLU A 58 -10.15 -12.07 11.86
N THR A 59 -10.20 -10.74 12.05
CA THR A 59 -10.60 -9.81 10.98
C THR A 59 -9.65 -9.85 9.77
N MET A 60 -8.34 -9.91 10.01
CA MET A 60 -7.34 -9.93 8.95
C MET A 60 -7.34 -11.26 8.19
N THR A 61 -7.46 -12.39 8.89
CA THR A 61 -7.60 -13.71 8.27
C THR A 61 -8.84 -13.76 7.40
N CYS A 62 -10.00 -13.35 7.92
CA CYS A 62 -11.25 -13.31 7.16
C CYS A 62 -11.17 -12.38 5.94
N CYS A 63 -10.50 -11.23 6.05
CA CYS A 63 -10.25 -10.35 4.91
C CYS A 63 -9.48 -11.07 3.79
N TRP A 64 -8.41 -11.78 4.11
CA TRP A 64 -7.63 -12.53 3.12
C TRP A 64 -8.41 -13.70 2.52
N LEU A 65 -9.17 -14.44 3.33
CA LEU A 65 -10.02 -15.53 2.82
C LEU A 65 -11.08 -15.01 1.86
N GLN A 66 -11.70 -13.87 2.17
CA GLN A 66 -12.66 -13.22 1.28
C GLN A 66 -12.01 -12.77 -0.05
N LEU A 67 -10.80 -12.20 -0.01
CA LEU A 67 -10.07 -11.83 -1.22
C LEU A 67 -9.73 -13.04 -2.11
N VAL A 68 -9.37 -14.18 -1.50
CA VAL A 68 -9.12 -15.43 -2.23
C VAL A 68 -10.42 -15.98 -2.84
N GLU A 69 -11.54 -15.87 -2.12
CA GLU A 69 -12.85 -16.26 -2.64
C GLU A 69 -13.28 -15.40 -3.84
N LEU A 70 -13.07 -14.08 -3.77
CA LEU A 70 -13.31 -13.17 -4.88
C LEU A 70 -12.42 -13.48 -6.09
N ALA A 71 -11.14 -13.76 -5.88
CA ALA A 71 -10.22 -14.16 -6.94
C ALA A 71 -10.68 -15.46 -7.62
N ARG A 72 -11.19 -16.43 -6.86
CA ARG A 72 -11.79 -17.66 -7.40
C ARG A 72 -13.08 -17.38 -8.17
N ALA A 73 -13.94 -16.50 -7.67
CA ALA A 73 -15.19 -16.13 -8.34
C ALA A 73 -14.94 -15.50 -9.72
N GLU A 74 -13.89 -14.69 -9.83
CA GLU A 74 -13.36 -14.12 -11.09
C GLU A 74 -12.49 -15.11 -11.90
N GLN A 75 -12.42 -16.38 -11.49
CA GLN A 75 -11.69 -17.46 -12.16
C GLN A 75 -10.20 -17.13 -12.42
N LEU A 76 -9.57 -16.37 -11.53
CA LEU A 76 -8.17 -16.06 -11.65
C LEU A 76 -7.31 -17.32 -11.51
N SER A 77 -6.28 -17.43 -12.35
CA SER A 77 -5.24 -18.45 -12.19
C SER A 77 -4.47 -18.26 -10.87
N ALA A 78 -3.71 -19.27 -10.45
CA ALA A 78 -2.86 -19.16 -9.26
C ALA A 78 -1.83 -18.01 -9.40
N GLU A 79 -1.29 -17.83 -10.60
CA GLU A 79 -0.34 -16.76 -10.90
C GLU A 79 -1.01 -15.38 -10.85
N GLN A 80 -2.20 -15.23 -11.43
CA GLN A 80 -2.98 -13.99 -11.36
C GLN A 80 -3.38 -13.68 -9.91
N THR A 81 -3.81 -14.67 -9.15
CA THR A 81 -4.16 -14.53 -7.73
C THR A 81 -2.95 -14.05 -6.92
N SER A 82 -1.79 -14.69 -7.10
CA SER A 82 -0.55 -14.29 -6.43
C SER A 82 -0.15 -12.84 -6.78
N ARG A 83 -0.26 -12.46 -8.06
CA ARG A 83 0.04 -11.08 -8.51
C ARG A 83 -0.95 -10.03 -7.98
N ARG A 84 -2.25 -10.36 -7.90
CA ARG A 84 -3.31 -9.44 -7.44
C ARG A 84 -3.32 -9.29 -5.92
N LEU A 85 -3.02 -10.36 -5.17
CA LEU A 85 -3.11 -10.41 -3.71
C LEU A 85 -1.75 -10.34 -2.99
N GLY A 86 -0.64 -10.28 -3.75
CA GLY A 86 0.72 -10.36 -3.20
C GLY A 86 1.12 -9.18 -2.31
N PHE A 87 0.44 -8.04 -2.41
CA PHE A 87 0.76 -6.84 -1.63
C PHE A 87 0.18 -6.92 -0.22
N SER A 88 1.04 -7.05 0.81
CA SER A 88 0.56 -7.34 2.18
C SER A 88 -0.24 -6.21 2.85
N GLN A 89 -0.25 -5.00 2.28
CA GLN A 89 -1.00 -3.86 2.84
C GLN A 89 -2.44 -3.78 2.33
N LEU A 90 -2.88 -4.70 1.46
CA LEU A 90 -4.23 -4.71 0.92
C LEU A 90 -5.35 -4.59 1.97
N PRO A 91 -5.27 -5.17 3.19
CA PRO A 91 -6.31 -4.96 4.20
C PRO A 91 -6.59 -3.48 4.53
N PHE A 92 -5.60 -2.59 4.40
CA PHE A 92 -5.74 -1.14 4.63
C PHE A 92 -6.51 -0.42 3.53
N ALA A 93 -6.85 -1.12 2.45
CA ALA A 93 -7.84 -0.65 1.50
C ALA A 93 -9.25 -0.64 2.11
N PHE A 94 -9.53 -1.51 3.09
CA PHE A 94 -10.87 -1.81 3.58
C PHE A 94 -11.05 -1.45 5.06
N TYR A 95 -9.97 -1.54 5.83
CA TYR A 95 -9.98 -1.32 7.27
C TYR A 95 -9.04 -0.20 7.69
N SER A 96 -9.47 0.60 8.66
CA SER A 96 -8.59 1.52 9.37
C SER A 96 -7.53 0.79 10.21
N PRO A 97 -6.34 1.39 10.40
CA PRO A 97 -5.36 0.91 11.37
C PRO A 97 -5.93 0.78 12.77
N GLU A 98 -6.75 1.73 13.22
CA GLU A 98 -7.40 1.72 14.53
C GLU A 98 -8.33 0.50 14.67
N ARG A 99 -9.13 0.21 13.63
CA ARG A 99 -10.00 -0.95 13.62
C ARG A 99 -9.19 -2.24 13.65
N LEU A 100 -8.19 -2.40 12.78
CA LEU A 100 -7.37 -3.60 12.75
C LEU A 100 -6.55 -3.80 14.03
N ARG A 101 -6.14 -2.73 14.72
CA ARG A 101 -5.43 -2.84 16.01
C ARG A 101 -6.34 -3.26 17.16
N SER A 102 -7.64 -2.99 17.07
CA SER A 102 -8.54 -3.21 18.21
C SER A 102 -8.46 -4.66 18.72
N PRO A 103 -8.47 -4.90 20.05
CA PRO A 103 -8.48 -6.26 20.60
C PRO A 103 -9.66 -7.10 20.07
N GLU A 104 -10.78 -6.43 19.78
CA GLU A 104 -11.96 -7.06 19.18
C GLU A 104 -11.67 -7.60 17.77
N ALA A 105 -10.97 -6.85 16.92
CA ALA A 105 -10.61 -7.30 15.56
C ALA A 105 -9.73 -8.55 15.54
N ALA A 106 -8.95 -8.77 16.61
CA ALA A 106 -8.11 -9.95 16.74
C ALA A 106 -8.92 -11.24 16.99
N VAL A 107 -10.08 -11.14 17.65
CA VAL A 107 -10.88 -12.30 18.10
C VAL A 107 -12.26 -12.40 17.45
N SER A 108 -12.72 -11.35 16.77
CA SER A 108 -14.01 -11.27 16.11
C SER A 108 -13.88 -10.62 14.74
N LEU A 109 -14.73 -11.04 13.80
CA LEU A 109 -14.78 -10.45 12.47
C LEU A 109 -15.49 -9.11 12.56
N LEU A 110 -14.74 -8.03 12.36
CA LEU A 110 -15.30 -6.71 12.21
C LEU A 110 -15.62 -6.42 10.74
N VAL A 111 -16.68 -5.66 10.50
CA VAL A 111 -17.01 -5.15 9.16
C VAL A 111 -15.99 -4.08 8.75
N PRO A 112 -15.59 -4.00 7.46
CA PRO A 112 -14.77 -2.92 6.93
C PRO A 112 -15.36 -1.54 7.21
N ASP A 113 -14.52 -0.57 7.59
CA ASP A 113 -14.92 0.81 7.90
C ASP A 113 -14.44 1.85 6.87
N LEU A 114 -13.61 1.47 5.90
CA LEU A 114 -13.22 2.35 4.79
C LEU A 114 -14.05 2.10 3.53
N ARG A 115 -14.09 0.84 3.07
CA ARG A 115 -14.92 0.39 1.94
C ARG A 115 -15.11 -1.13 2.00
N PRO A 116 -16.13 -1.68 1.32
CA PRO A 116 -16.32 -3.13 1.23
C PRO A 116 -15.07 -3.85 0.71
N VAL A 117 -14.82 -5.07 1.19
CA VAL A 117 -13.78 -5.93 0.63
C VAL A 117 -14.15 -6.27 -0.81
N ASP A 118 -13.26 -5.92 -1.74
CA ASP A 118 -13.41 -6.16 -3.16
C ASP A 118 -12.06 -6.59 -3.75
N LEU A 119 -12.07 -7.24 -4.91
CA LEU A 119 -10.85 -7.70 -5.56
C LEU A 119 -10.03 -6.47 -6.00
N PRO A 120 -8.80 -6.27 -5.49
CA PRO A 120 -7.98 -5.12 -5.87
C PRO A 120 -7.76 -5.12 -7.38
N PRO A 121 -7.69 -3.98 -8.09
CA PRO A 121 -7.57 -3.96 -9.55
C PRO A 121 -6.27 -4.60 -10.07
N GLU A 122 -6.25 -4.97 -11.34
CA GLU A 122 -5.00 -5.38 -12.00
C GLU A 122 -4.11 -4.16 -12.23
N LEU A 123 -2.87 -4.25 -11.76
CA LEU A 123 -1.85 -3.25 -12.05
C LEU A 123 -1.18 -3.54 -13.40
N PRO A 124 -0.59 -2.54 -14.06
CA PRO A 124 0.21 -2.76 -15.26
C PRO A 124 1.31 -3.80 -15.02
N ALA A 125 1.66 -4.55 -16.06
CA ALA A 125 2.67 -5.61 -15.98
C ALA A 125 3.99 -5.12 -15.35
N GLY A 126 4.56 -5.93 -14.44
CA GLY A 126 5.80 -5.62 -13.71
C GLY A 126 5.61 -4.71 -12.49
N LEU A 127 4.46 -4.03 -12.35
CA LEU A 127 4.24 -3.08 -11.26
C LEU A 127 3.92 -3.79 -9.94
N SER A 128 3.19 -4.91 -9.97
CA SER A 128 2.96 -5.74 -8.78
C SER A 128 4.27 -6.27 -8.20
N GLU A 129 5.17 -6.75 -9.07
CA GLU A 129 6.49 -7.27 -8.68
C GLU A 129 7.36 -6.16 -8.10
N THR A 130 7.36 -4.98 -8.72
CA THR A 130 8.06 -3.79 -8.22
C THR A 130 7.53 -3.37 -6.85
N LEU A 131 6.21 -3.37 -6.66
CA LEU A 131 5.57 -3.03 -5.40
C LEU A 131 5.92 -4.03 -4.29
N VAL A 132 5.94 -5.32 -4.60
CA VAL A 132 6.35 -6.37 -3.66
C VAL A 132 7.84 -6.27 -3.33
N ALA A 133 8.70 -5.96 -4.32
CA ALA A 133 10.13 -5.74 -4.09
C ALA A 133 10.38 -4.52 -3.20
N PHE A 134 9.66 -3.42 -3.41
CA PHE A 134 9.66 -2.24 -2.54
C PHE A 134 9.24 -2.60 -1.11
N GLN A 135 8.07 -3.23 -0.94
CA GLN A 135 7.54 -3.63 0.37
C GLN A 135 8.48 -4.57 1.14
N SER A 136 9.12 -5.50 0.43
CA SER A 136 10.01 -6.49 1.03
C SER A 136 11.45 -6.00 1.20
N ARG A 137 11.75 -4.74 0.85
CA ARG A 137 13.10 -4.14 0.88
C ARG A 137 14.10 -4.84 -0.05
N LYS A 138 13.61 -5.47 -1.12
CA LYS A 138 14.43 -6.20 -2.11
C LYS A 138 14.67 -5.42 -3.40
N LEU A 139 14.08 -4.23 -3.53
CA LEU A 139 14.38 -3.33 -4.64
C LEU A 139 15.81 -2.80 -4.51
N ALA A 140 16.60 -2.87 -5.60
CA ALA A 140 17.96 -2.36 -5.60
C ALA A 140 17.98 -0.83 -5.46
N LYS A 141 19.09 -0.29 -4.95
CA LYS A 141 19.23 1.15 -4.72
C LYS A 141 19.20 1.93 -6.03
N GLU A 142 19.83 1.39 -7.06
CA GLU A 142 19.93 1.98 -8.39
C GLU A 142 18.57 2.02 -9.11
N ASP A 143 17.69 1.06 -8.77
CA ASP A 143 16.34 0.96 -9.32
C ASP A 143 15.35 1.91 -8.61
N TRP A 144 15.67 2.41 -7.42
CA TRP A 144 14.84 3.38 -6.67
C TRP A 144 15.00 4.81 -7.22
N THR A 145 14.64 4.98 -8.48
CA THR A 145 14.62 6.27 -9.19
C THR A 145 13.34 7.05 -8.90
N HIS A 146 13.28 8.33 -9.32
CA HIS A 146 12.05 9.13 -9.24
C HIS A 146 10.90 8.49 -10.03
N ASP A 147 11.17 7.94 -11.22
CA ASP A 147 10.15 7.23 -12.01
C ASP A 147 9.62 6.01 -11.26
N CYS A 148 10.51 5.22 -10.66
CA CYS A 148 10.13 4.07 -9.84
C CYS A 148 9.28 4.50 -8.62
N HIS A 149 9.70 5.58 -7.93
CA HIS A 149 8.95 6.16 -6.83
C HIS A 149 7.52 6.55 -7.24
N LEU A 150 7.35 7.24 -8.38
CA LEU A 150 6.03 7.62 -8.88
C LEU A 150 5.18 6.41 -9.27
N ARG A 151 5.77 5.37 -9.88
CA ARG A 151 5.07 4.12 -10.21
C ARG A 151 4.58 3.40 -8.95
N VAL A 152 5.43 3.27 -7.93
CA VAL A 152 5.06 2.66 -6.65
C VAL A 152 3.98 3.50 -5.96
N ALA A 153 4.11 4.82 -5.95
CA ALA A 153 3.06 5.72 -5.44
C ALA A 153 1.73 5.52 -6.17
N ALA A 154 1.74 5.37 -7.49
CA ALA A 154 0.53 5.14 -8.28
C ALA A 154 -0.11 3.78 -7.98
N ALA A 155 0.71 2.72 -7.88
CA ALA A 155 0.25 1.40 -7.48
C ALA A 155 -0.41 1.43 -6.09
N VAL A 156 0.26 2.07 -5.12
CA VAL A 156 -0.24 2.21 -3.76
C VAL A 156 -1.52 3.04 -3.72
N TYR A 157 -1.63 4.11 -4.50
CA TYR A 157 -2.86 4.91 -4.59
C TYR A 157 -4.02 4.14 -5.22
N LEU A 158 -3.78 3.41 -6.30
CA LEU A 158 -4.81 2.58 -6.95
C LEU A 158 -5.34 1.48 -6.02
N LEU A 159 -4.45 0.90 -5.20
CA LEU A 159 -4.83 -0.17 -4.28
C LEU A 159 -5.46 0.33 -2.98
N LEU A 160 -4.93 1.41 -2.39
CA LEU A 160 -5.26 1.83 -1.03
C LEU A 160 -5.90 3.22 -0.95
N GLY A 161 -5.84 4.02 -2.01
CA GLY A 161 -6.23 5.43 -2.00
C GLY A 161 -5.35 6.28 -1.06
N GLN A 162 -5.96 7.30 -0.46
CA GLN A 162 -5.30 8.21 0.49
C GLN A 162 -4.60 7.51 1.67
N PRO A 163 -5.17 6.44 2.29
CA PRO A 163 -4.47 5.63 3.30
C PRO A 163 -3.08 5.13 2.86
N GLY A 164 -2.86 4.94 1.57
CA GLY A 164 -1.59 4.46 1.01
C GLY A 164 -0.40 5.40 1.22
N MET A 165 -0.62 6.67 1.54
CA MET A 165 0.45 7.64 1.82
C MET A 165 1.41 7.12 2.91
N HIS A 166 0.84 6.48 3.92
CA HIS A 166 1.61 5.91 5.00
C HIS A 166 2.53 4.77 4.54
N VAL A 167 2.01 3.89 3.68
CA VAL A 167 2.79 2.79 3.09
C VAL A 167 3.98 3.33 2.32
N MET A 168 3.82 4.46 1.61
CA MET A 168 4.94 5.14 0.98
C MET A 168 5.96 5.63 2.01
N SER A 169 5.53 6.34 3.05
CA SER A 169 6.43 6.89 4.07
C SER A 169 7.29 5.81 4.73
N VAL A 170 6.65 4.79 5.28
CA VAL A 170 7.33 3.71 6.00
C VAL A 170 8.11 2.82 5.06
N GLY A 171 7.58 2.53 3.88
CA GLY A 171 8.27 1.74 2.88
C GLY A 171 9.58 2.40 2.44
N ILE A 172 9.57 3.71 2.18
CA ILE A 172 10.78 4.46 1.79
C ILE A 172 11.79 4.49 2.94
N GLN A 173 11.35 4.76 4.17
CA GLN A 173 12.26 4.75 5.33
C GLN A 173 12.92 3.37 5.52
N ARG A 174 12.13 2.30 5.46
CA ARG A 174 12.60 0.91 5.55
C ARG A 174 13.54 0.51 4.41
N LEU A 175 13.28 1.00 3.19
CA LEU A 175 14.14 0.77 2.05
C LEU A 175 15.47 1.53 2.19
N ASN A 176 15.41 2.80 2.62
CA ASN A 176 16.60 3.59 2.93
C ASN A 176 17.47 2.93 4.01
N GLU A 177 16.87 2.43 5.08
CA GLU A 177 17.56 1.66 6.12
C GLU A 177 18.27 0.43 5.54
N ALA A 178 17.58 -0.36 4.70
CA ALA A 178 18.16 -1.53 4.05
C ALA A 178 19.33 -1.18 3.10
N HIS A 179 19.31 0.02 2.52
CA HIS A 179 20.38 0.54 1.66
C HIS A 179 21.46 1.31 2.43
N GLY A 180 21.36 1.42 3.76
CA GLY A 180 22.28 2.22 4.58
C GLY A 180 22.26 3.71 4.25
N VAL A 181 21.12 4.24 3.81
CA VAL A 181 20.92 5.67 3.48
C VAL A 181 20.42 6.40 4.73
N PRO A 182 21.26 7.20 5.42
CA PRO A 182 20.83 7.92 6.60
C PRO A 182 19.94 9.12 6.23
N LEU A 183 19.08 9.49 7.17
CA LEU A 183 18.43 10.80 7.16
C LEU A 183 19.45 11.88 7.55
N THR A 184 19.66 12.85 6.67
CA THR A 184 20.54 14.01 6.92
C THR A 184 19.84 15.29 6.49
N PRO A 185 20.31 16.49 6.87
CA PRO A 185 19.70 17.74 6.41
C PRO A 185 19.60 17.88 4.89
N THR A 186 20.52 17.24 4.15
CA THR A 186 20.63 17.37 2.68
C THR A 186 20.30 16.07 1.93
N GLY A 187 19.95 14.98 2.62
CA GLY A 187 19.81 13.66 2.01
C GLY A 187 18.93 12.68 2.78
N GLY A 188 18.68 11.53 2.16
CA GLY A 188 17.81 10.49 2.70
C GLY A 188 16.33 10.83 2.57
N TYR A 189 15.54 10.34 3.54
CA TYR A 189 14.09 10.51 3.55
C TYR A 189 13.67 11.98 3.62
N HIS A 190 12.50 12.29 3.06
CA HIS A 190 11.93 13.64 3.07
C HIS A 190 10.41 13.60 3.14
N GLU A 191 9.87 13.82 4.33
CA GLU A 191 8.45 13.66 4.65
C GLU A 191 7.55 14.55 3.78
N THR A 192 7.81 15.86 3.72
CA THR A 192 6.98 16.79 2.93
C THR A 192 7.00 16.46 1.44
N LEU A 193 8.16 16.13 0.86
CA LEU A 193 8.23 15.73 -0.55
C LEU A 193 7.51 14.40 -0.81
N THR A 194 7.68 13.39 0.04
CA THR A 194 6.98 12.10 -0.11
C THR A 194 5.46 12.29 -0.09
N ARG A 195 4.94 13.09 0.85
CA ARG A 195 3.51 13.45 0.93
C ARG A 195 3.03 14.20 -0.30
N LEU A 196 3.79 15.22 -0.72
CA LEU A 196 3.47 16.03 -1.88
C LEU A 196 3.39 15.18 -3.15
N TRP A 197 4.40 14.35 -3.41
CA TRP A 197 4.42 13.48 -4.59
C TRP A 197 3.27 12.47 -4.57
N PHE A 198 2.97 11.88 -3.41
CA PHE A 198 1.84 10.97 -3.29
C PHE A 198 0.50 11.68 -3.56
N GLN A 199 0.32 12.91 -3.05
CA GLN A 199 -0.86 13.72 -3.33
C GLN A 199 -1.00 14.05 -4.81
N LEU A 200 0.08 14.48 -5.47
CA LEU A 200 0.10 14.79 -6.90
C LEU A 200 -0.21 13.55 -7.76
N VAL A 201 0.33 12.39 -7.38
CA VAL A 201 -0.01 11.11 -8.02
C VAL A 201 -1.49 10.78 -7.83
N GLY A 202 -2.02 10.94 -6.61
CA GLY A 202 -3.43 10.70 -6.33
C GLY A 202 -4.36 11.57 -7.18
N LEU A 203 -4.08 12.87 -7.23
CA LEU A 203 -4.79 13.78 -8.12
C LEU A 203 -4.67 13.32 -9.58
N ALA A 204 -3.47 12.92 -10.04
CA ALA A 204 -3.24 12.53 -11.43
C ALA A 204 -4.00 11.23 -11.79
N VAL A 205 -4.10 10.30 -10.85
CA VAL A 205 -4.93 9.10 -11.00
C VAL A 205 -6.41 9.48 -11.14
N GLU A 206 -6.92 10.33 -10.25
CA GLU A 206 -8.33 10.78 -10.23
C GLU A 206 -8.73 11.60 -11.46
N ASN A 207 -7.83 12.45 -11.94
CA ASN A 207 -8.04 13.26 -13.15
C ASN A 207 -7.77 12.50 -14.46
N SER A 208 -7.39 11.24 -14.36
CA SER A 208 -7.20 10.35 -15.50
C SER A 208 -8.27 9.27 -15.52
N ARG A 209 -8.32 8.51 -16.63
CA ARG A 209 -9.15 7.29 -16.68
C ARG A 209 -8.50 6.09 -15.98
N LEU A 210 -7.35 6.25 -15.32
CA LEU A 210 -6.66 5.13 -14.66
C LEU A 210 -7.44 4.54 -13.49
N ALA A 211 -8.27 5.34 -12.81
CA ALA A 211 -9.15 4.78 -11.78
C ALA A 211 -10.13 3.73 -12.34
N HIS A 212 -10.50 3.84 -13.62
CA HIS A 212 -11.43 2.93 -14.31
C HIS A 212 -10.72 1.83 -15.10
N GLU A 213 -9.50 2.11 -15.59
CA GLU A 213 -8.67 1.15 -16.33
C GLU A 213 -7.24 1.08 -15.73
N PRO A 214 -7.06 0.57 -14.50
CA PRO A 214 -5.77 0.61 -13.80
C PRO A 214 -4.67 -0.17 -14.51
N GLY A 215 -5.04 -1.21 -15.26
CA GLY A 215 -4.10 -2.09 -15.97
C GLY A 215 -3.52 -1.51 -17.26
N CYS A 216 -3.97 -0.34 -17.75
CA CYS A 216 -3.52 0.23 -19.03
C CYS A 216 -2.13 0.88 -18.94
N PRO A 217 -1.07 0.29 -19.54
CA PRO A 217 0.30 0.80 -19.40
C PRO A 217 0.50 2.17 -20.05
N GLU A 218 -0.19 2.46 -21.16
CA GLU A 218 -0.07 3.71 -21.91
C GLU A 218 -0.65 4.88 -21.12
N ARG A 219 -1.81 4.67 -20.47
CA ARG A 219 -2.41 5.68 -19.60
C ARG A 219 -1.52 5.98 -18.40
N MET A 220 -0.98 4.94 -17.76
CA MET A 220 -0.04 5.08 -16.64
C MET A 220 1.18 5.88 -17.07
N ARG A 221 1.80 5.53 -18.20
CA ARG A 221 2.94 6.25 -18.76
C ARG A 221 2.63 7.72 -19.02
N HIS A 222 1.52 8.02 -19.67
CA HIS A 222 1.12 9.39 -19.98
C HIS A 222 0.85 10.22 -18.71
N MET A 223 0.22 9.62 -17.70
CA MET A 223 0.03 10.27 -16.40
C MET A 223 1.37 10.57 -15.73
N LEU A 224 2.26 9.57 -15.64
CA LEU A 224 3.56 9.71 -14.97
C LEU A 224 4.46 10.72 -15.66
N GLN A 225 4.40 10.84 -16.99
CA GLN A 225 5.16 11.84 -17.76
C GLN A 225 4.92 13.27 -17.25
N LYS A 226 3.70 13.60 -16.82
CA LYS A 226 3.35 14.92 -16.25
C LYS A 226 4.01 15.20 -14.89
N LEU A 227 4.49 14.16 -14.21
CA LEU A 227 5.05 14.23 -12.85
C LEU A 227 6.58 14.01 -12.83
N GLN A 228 7.22 13.87 -13.99
CA GLN A 228 8.68 13.64 -14.09
C GLN A 228 9.51 14.87 -13.72
N ASP A 229 8.95 16.07 -13.85
CA ASP A 229 9.65 17.31 -13.51
C ASP A 229 9.86 17.42 -12.00
N LYS A 230 11.08 17.15 -11.55
CA LYS A 230 11.48 17.23 -10.13
C LYS A 230 11.40 18.63 -9.55
N THR A 231 11.24 19.67 -10.37
CA THR A 231 11.06 21.06 -9.91
C THR A 231 9.61 21.41 -9.60
N LEU A 232 8.65 20.54 -9.95
CA LEU A 232 7.22 20.73 -9.70
C LEU A 232 6.87 21.15 -8.26
N PRO A 233 7.54 20.65 -7.19
CA PRO A 233 7.31 21.12 -5.84
C PRO A 233 7.46 22.64 -5.63
N LEU A 234 8.32 23.30 -6.41
CA LEU A 234 8.59 24.74 -6.31
C LEU A 234 7.43 25.62 -6.80
N ARG A 235 6.36 25.02 -7.35
CA ARG A 235 5.11 25.72 -7.64
C ARG A 235 4.27 25.97 -6.39
N PHE A 236 4.37 25.06 -5.42
CA PHE A 236 3.55 25.05 -4.21
C PHE A 236 4.36 25.49 -2.99
N TYR A 237 5.67 25.30 -3.03
CA TYR A 237 6.57 25.62 -1.93
C TYR A 237 7.66 26.60 -2.34
N SER A 238 7.96 27.56 -1.47
CA SER A 238 9.21 28.30 -1.54
C SER A 238 10.40 27.37 -1.32
N ARG A 239 11.54 27.71 -1.93
CA ARG A 239 12.76 26.90 -1.84
C ARG A 239 13.21 26.75 -0.38
N ASP A 240 13.18 27.84 0.38
CA ASP A 240 13.62 27.85 1.78
C ASP A 240 12.73 26.96 2.65
N ARG A 241 11.43 26.95 2.38
CA ARG A 241 10.49 26.07 3.09
C ARG A 241 10.67 24.61 2.74
N ILE A 242 10.68 24.25 1.46
CA ILE A 242 10.74 22.82 1.06
C ILE A 242 12.09 22.19 1.36
N MET A 243 13.17 22.98 1.40
CA MET A 243 14.52 22.50 1.71
C MET A 243 14.84 22.55 3.22
N SER A 244 13.88 22.95 4.07
CA SER A 244 14.09 23.05 5.51
C SER A 244 14.19 21.67 6.17
N TRP A 245 14.79 21.64 7.36
CA TRP A 245 14.84 20.43 8.17
C TRP A 245 13.43 20.01 8.60
N GLU A 246 12.58 20.97 8.93
CA GLU A 246 11.20 20.78 9.34
C GLU A 246 10.38 20.11 8.23
N ALA A 247 10.56 20.52 6.96
CA ALA A 247 9.92 19.86 5.81
C ALA A 247 10.44 18.44 5.56
N ARG A 248 11.69 18.18 5.94
CA ARG A 248 12.31 16.88 5.77
C ARG A 248 11.84 15.87 6.81
N THR A 249 11.69 16.29 8.07
CA THR A 249 11.30 15.40 9.18
C THR A 249 9.82 15.42 9.50
N GLY A 250 9.08 16.37 8.95
CA GLY A 250 7.65 16.53 9.19
C GLY A 250 6.93 17.03 7.94
N TRP A 251 5.64 17.25 8.11
CA TRP A 251 4.81 17.85 7.08
C TRP A 251 4.70 19.36 7.30
N LEU A 252 5.03 20.12 6.27
CA LEU A 252 4.69 21.53 6.18
C LEU A 252 3.64 21.71 5.09
N GLU A 253 2.60 22.51 5.35
CA GLU A 253 1.65 22.91 4.30
C GLU A 253 2.36 23.76 3.21
N PRO A 254 1.89 23.75 1.96
CA PRO A 254 2.36 24.65 0.89
C PRO A 254 2.25 26.13 1.28
N ASP A 255 3.23 26.97 0.89
CA ASP A 255 3.24 28.41 1.18
C ASP A 255 3.07 29.31 -0.06
N LEU A 256 3.17 28.78 -1.28
CA LEU A 256 2.98 29.55 -2.52
C LEU A 256 1.59 29.37 -3.15
N GLY A 257 0.90 28.28 -2.83
CA GLY A 257 -0.43 27.98 -3.37
C GLY A 257 -0.88 26.57 -3.05
N PRO A 258 -2.19 26.26 -3.25
CA PRO A 258 -2.72 24.92 -3.03
C PRO A 258 -2.08 23.91 -3.99
N VAL A 259 -2.00 22.65 -3.56
CA VAL A 259 -1.53 21.55 -4.42
C VAL A 259 -2.64 21.17 -5.39
N ASP A 260 -2.40 21.42 -6.68
CA ASP A 260 -3.29 21.08 -7.79
C ASP A 260 -2.52 20.41 -8.94
N LEU A 261 -3.26 19.84 -9.90
CA LEU A 261 -2.69 19.48 -11.19
C LEU A 261 -2.81 20.65 -12.14
N VAL A 262 -1.77 20.86 -12.93
CA VAL A 262 -1.79 21.72 -14.12
C VAL A 262 -2.76 21.17 -15.16
#